data_AF-A0A074SBP2-F1
#
_entry.id   AF-A0A074SBP2-F1
#
_cell.length_a   1.000
_cell.length_b   1.000
_cell.length_c   1.000
_cell.angle_alpha   90.00
_cell.angle_beta   90.00
_cell.angle_gamma   90.00
#
_symmetry.space_group_name_H-M   'P 1'
#
loop_
_entity.id
_entity.type
_entity.pdbx_description
1 polymer ?
#
loop_
_entity_poly.entity_id
_entity_poly.type
_entity_poly.pdbx_seq_one_letter_code
_entity_poly.pdbx_strand_id
1 'polypeptide(L)'
;MTDPQSIETHPHWGRTINDYPKVYNCASVLADLEIPPDETGRAVRRDMALRAIQQICTIDASDTNRPLNNELANRITLEKLQCILELTRFSGELDNFALPGLVAGCITLMSSIKPSPFYFEYGYLCFKILVISLDTCLLKRGRDPTEPLQIPNAYSPHNYLADLWTETALLIGAELQGYSDILIGVPDMKFGPRSIPHLKVLKLDALLILLHDNQITFTNVLKEADSLGLAGLMYILLKFVENKKADMDEEQYQDKLVMPFARILYRYRLFAPEFPFELDTMAKIINYTGLLVRKLCGRPLNVDQGDSRSVLKAYSTIIKTQESAKLPECIALTNFAAAFATPGCEDLVAEVIDAAMEVIWKWLYGPAGPDLLMKMLARLLGEIHEMLKESELSCANNQSWMDAMLQSILITDLLSLVLRIILVMPTSCYSDPESRFSYLLQAAIDLMSHIPKDYLKSRLRTSGMLQVWRKYLLYFGSSRLLLSPLHPNRIKHHECTLTIVYFCQEVVDKQWAGELSAAQPLGMCGNLRCPFPFDAEFMSREHSTPYCSTRCQGLDSKLVSNKATSELFDTTSPRSQASLLLVDPFNYVLDTMWVEDDGLFFIRSEESPLAQIV
;
A
#
# COMPACT_ATOMS: atom_id res chain seq x y z
N MET A 1 21.53 38.15 5.99
CA MET A 1 20.55 39.03 5.34
C MET A 1 20.10 38.32 4.08
N THR A 2 19.01 37.59 4.15
CA THR A 2 18.39 36.87 3.04
C THR A 2 17.31 37.75 2.43
N ASP A 3 17.45 38.06 1.16
CA ASP A 3 16.45 38.76 0.35
C ASP A 3 15.09 38.02 0.42
N PRO A 4 13.95 38.72 0.55
CA PRO A 4 12.64 38.09 0.41
C PRO A 4 12.46 37.71 -1.07
N GLN A 5 12.47 36.41 -1.37
CA GLN A 5 12.14 35.91 -2.70
C GLN A 5 10.78 36.48 -3.14
N SER A 6 10.80 37.36 -4.13
CA SER A 6 9.60 37.92 -4.76
C SER A 6 8.75 36.78 -5.33
N ILE A 7 7.50 36.69 -4.90
CA ILE A 7 6.51 35.75 -5.43
C ILE A 7 6.25 36.13 -6.89
N GLU A 8 6.65 35.29 -7.84
CA GLU A 8 6.32 35.47 -9.26
C GLU A 8 4.83 35.17 -9.47
N THR A 9 4.01 36.22 -9.54
CA THR A 9 2.56 36.12 -9.80
C THR A 9 2.25 36.49 -11.24
N HIS A 10 1.60 35.59 -11.98
CA HIS A 10 1.07 35.89 -13.31
C HIS A 10 -0.14 36.84 -13.16
N PRO A 11 -0.21 37.96 -13.90
CA PRO A 11 -1.24 38.99 -13.70
C PRO A 11 -2.68 38.49 -13.81
N HIS A 12 -2.92 37.47 -14.64
CA HIS A 12 -4.25 36.94 -14.90
C HIS A 12 -4.51 35.60 -14.21
N TRP A 13 -3.47 34.79 -14.01
CA TRP A 13 -3.62 33.40 -13.57
C TRP A 13 -3.15 33.14 -12.14
N GLY A 14 -2.58 34.16 -11.50
CA GLY A 14 -2.14 34.11 -10.11
C GLY A 14 -0.79 33.45 -9.94
N ARG A 15 -0.60 32.85 -8.77
CA ARG A 15 0.65 32.18 -8.36
C ARG A 15 0.97 30.98 -9.25
N THR A 16 2.24 30.63 -9.30
CA THR A 16 2.68 29.38 -9.94
C THR A 16 2.69 28.22 -8.93
N ILE A 17 2.77 26.99 -9.43
CA ILE A 17 2.82 25.77 -8.60
C ILE A 17 3.92 25.80 -7.52
N ASN A 18 5.02 26.53 -7.75
CA ASN A 18 6.14 26.65 -6.80
C ASN A 18 5.74 27.34 -5.48
N ASP A 19 4.66 28.11 -5.48
CA ASP A 19 4.15 28.79 -4.28
C ASP A 19 3.03 28.03 -3.58
N TYR A 20 2.52 26.94 -4.17
CA TYR A 20 1.45 26.13 -3.57
C TYR A 20 1.81 25.57 -2.19
N PRO A 21 3.01 25.01 -1.96
CA PRO A 21 3.34 24.51 -0.62
C PRO A 21 3.40 25.61 0.45
N LYS A 22 3.33 26.91 0.10
CA LYS A 22 3.23 28.01 1.07
C LYS A 22 1.79 28.36 1.41
N VAL A 23 0.86 28.20 0.46
CA VAL A 23 -0.49 28.77 0.54
C VAL A 23 -1.58 27.69 0.63
N TYR A 24 -1.36 26.55 -0.03
CA TYR A 24 -2.40 25.55 -0.25
C TYR A 24 -2.21 24.24 0.49
N ASN A 25 -1.07 24.07 1.18
CA ASN A 25 -0.87 22.92 2.05
C ASN A 25 -1.92 22.89 3.18
N CYS A 26 -2.16 21.72 3.77
CA CYS A 26 -3.17 21.51 4.81
C CYS A 26 -2.98 22.47 6.01
N ALA A 27 -1.75 22.69 6.45
CA ALA A 27 -1.44 23.59 7.56
C ALA A 27 -1.76 25.06 7.25
N SER A 28 -1.44 25.53 6.04
CA SER A 28 -1.74 26.88 5.56
C SER A 28 -3.25 27.08 5.40
N VAL A 29 -3.96 26.09 4.85
CA VAL A 29 -5.42 26.14 4.74
C VAL A 29 -6.08 26.20 6.11
N LEU A 30 -5.59 25.43 7.08
CA LEU A 30 -6.08 25.49 8.47
C LEU A 30 -5.80 26.85 9.12
N ALA A 31 -4.59 27.38 8.97
CA ALA A 31 -4.22 28.70 9.49
C ALA A 31 -5.10 29.82 8.89
N ASP A 32 -5.41 29.73 7.60
CA ASP A 32 -6.30 30.69 6.94
C ASP A 32 -7.72 30.63 7.51
N LEU A 33 -8.21 29.45 7.91
CA LEU A 33 -9.53 29.28 8.51
C LEU A 33 -9.64 29.88 9.93
N GLU A 34 -8.52 30.01 10.65
CA GLU A 34 -8.47 30.69 11.95
C GLU A 34 -8.65 32.22 11.83
N ILE A 35 -8.37 32.79 10.65
CA ILE A 35 -8.55 34.22 10.41
C ILE A 35 -10.05 34.54 10.37
N PRO A 36 -10.55 35.42 11.27
CA PRO A 36 -11.96 35.78 11.31
C PRO A 36 -12.42 36.32 9.94
N PRO A 37 -13.59 35.89 9.45
CA PRO A 37 -14.10 36.39 8.18
C PRO A 37 -14.37 37.89 8.27
N ASP A 38 -14.04 38.63 7.20
CA ASP A 38 -14.37 40.04 7.06
C ASP A 38 -15.90 40.21 6.97
N GLU A 39 -16.55 40.49 8.10
CA GLU A 39 -18.00 40.67 8.18
C GLU A 39 -18.49 41.86 7.35
N THR A 40 -17.68 42.91 7.24
CA THR A 40 -18.02 44.14 6.49
C THR A 40 -18.05 43.92 4.98
N GLY A 41 -17.15 43.11 4.44
CA GLY A 41 -17.10 42.74 3.03
C GLY A 41 -17.95 41.53 2.65
N ARG A 42 -18.42 40.74 3.62
CA ARG A 42 -19.01 39.41 3.42
C ARG A 42 -20.19 39.41 2.44
N ALA A 43 -21.14 40.34 2.59
CA ALA A 43 -22.33 40.36 1.75
C ALA A 43 -22.00 40.58 0.27
N VAL A 44 -21.03 41.47 0.00
CA VAL A 44 -20.57 41.79 -1.36
C VAL A 44 -19.81 40.61 -1.96
N ARG A 45 -18.88 39.99 -1.21
CA ARG A 45 -18.13 38.82 -1.67
C ARG A 45 -19.03 37.61 -1.91
N ARG A 46 -20.00 37.37 -1.02
CA ARG A 46 -21.01 36.31 -1.19
C ARG A 46 -21.82 36.51 -2.46
N ASP A 47 -22.35 37.71 -2.68
CA ASP A 47 -23.10 38.01 -3.90
C ASP A 47 -22.24 37.85 -5.16
N MET A 48 -20.98 38.30 -5.12
CA MET A 48 -20.01 38.08 -6.21
C MET A 48 -19.79 36.58 -6.46
N ALA A 49 -19.63 35.78 -5.41
CA ALA A 49 -19.44 34.34 -5.48
C ALA A 49 -20.66 33.65 -6.11
N LEU A 50 -21.87 33.97 -5.67
CA LEU A 50 -23.10 33.37 -6.20
C LEU A 50 -23.32 33.72 -7.68
N ARG A 51 -23.06 34.97 -8.08
CA ARG A 51 -23.09 35.36 -9.50
C ARG A 51 -22.01 34.63 -10.30
N ALA A 52 -20.82 34.45 -9.74
CA ALA A 52 -19.75 33.72 -10.41
C ALA A 52 -20.11 32.24 -10.57
N ILE A 53 -20.69 31.58 -9.56
CA ILE A 53 -21.21 30.20 -9.67
C ILE A 53 -22.23 30.11 -10.81
N GLN A 54 -23.19 31.03 -10.87
CA GLN A 54 -24.18 31.06 -11.95
C GLN A 54 -23.52 31.23 -13.32
N GLN A 55 -22.57 32.14 -13.45
CA GLN A 55 -21.81 32.33 -14.69
C GLN A 55 -21.08 31.05 -15.10
N ILE A 56 -20.38 30.39 -14.18
CA ILE A 56 -19.65 29.14 -14.47
C ILE A 56 -20.62 28.04 -14.92
N CYS A 57 -21.78 27.90 -14.26
CA CYS A 57 -22.80 26.94 -14.67
C CYS A 57 -23.33 27.18 -16.09
N THR A 58 -23.27 28.42 -16.59
CA THR A 58 -23.72 28.77 -17.95
C THR A 58 -22.67 28.60 -19.04
N ILE A 59 -21.39 28.33 -18.68
CA ILE A 59 -20.29 28.15 -19.64
C ILE A 59 -20.50 26.93 -20.55
N ASP A 60 -21.49 26.06 -20.27
CA ASP A 60 -21.57 24.78 -20.96
C ASP A 60 -22.96 24.15 -21.09
N ALA A 61 -23.74 24.60 -22.09
CA ALA A 61 -24.94 23.89 -22.55
C ALA A 61 -24.76 23.17 -23.92
N SER A 62 -23.72 23.50 -24.71
CA SER A 62 -23.38 22.80 -25.96
C SER A 62 -22.13 23.36 -26.64
N ASP A 63 -21.32 22.50 -27.27
CA ASP A 63 -20.15 22.84 -28.12
C ASP A 63 -20.46 23.78 -29.30
N THR A 64 -21.74 24.07 -29.56
CA THR A 64 -22.19 24.90 -30.68
C THR A 64 -21.86 26.39 -30.53
N ASN A 65 -21.50 26.90 -29.34
CA ASN A 65 -21.24 28.34 -29.10
C ASN A 65 -19.87 28.64 -28.44
N ARG A 66 -18.80 28.04 -28.96
CA ARG A 66 -17.41 28.25 -28.49
C ARG A 66 -16.99 29.74 -28.28
N PRO A 67 -17.38 30.72 -29.11
CA PRO A 67 -17.02 32.12 -28.89
C PRO A 67 -17.65 32.73 -27.63
N LEU A 68 -18.91 32.38 -27.34
CA LEU A 68 -19.63 32.84 -26.15
C LEU A 68 -19.03 32.23 -24.88
N ASN A 69 -18.66 30.96 -24.93
CA ASN A 69 -18.02 30.27 -23.81
C ASN A 69 -16.65 30.89 -23.47
N ASN A 70 -15.88 31.29 -24.49
CA ASN A 70 -14.62 32.02 -24.29
C ASN A 70 -14.85 33.40 -23.65
N GLU A 71 -15.89 34.13 -24.06
CA GLU A 71 -16.22 35.43 -23.48
C GLU A 71 -16.67 35.30 -22.01
N LEU A 72 -17.50 34.30 -21.71
CA LEU A 72 -17.92 34.00 -20.33
C LEU A 72 -16.74 33.56 -19.47
N ALA A 73 -15.86 32.69 -19.99
CA ALA A 73 -14.65 32.25 -19.31
C ALA A 73 -13.73 33.44 -18.95
N ASN A 74 -13.54 34.38 -19.89
CA ASN A 74 -12.74 35.59 -19.68
C ASN A 74 -13.30 36.51 -18.59
N ARG A 75 -14.61 36.41 -18.27
CA ARG A 75 -15.25 37.19 -17.20
C ARG A 75 -15.07 36.56 -15.82
N ILE A 76 -14.63 35.31 -15.74
CA ILE A 76 -14.32 34.63 -14.47
C ILE A 76 -12.88 34.97 -14.09
N THR A 77 -12.70 35.88 -13.13
CA THR A 77 -11.41 36.30 -12.63
C THR A 77 -10.94 35.43 -11.45
N LEU A 78 -9.65 35.48 -11.13
CA LEU A 78 -9.11 34.79 -9.96
C LEU A 78 -9.80 35.21 -8.65
N GLU A 79 -10.06 36.51 -8.48
CA GLU A 79 -10.80 37.06 -7.33
C GLU A 79 -12.20 36.43 -7.19
N LYS A 80 -12.92 36.25 -8.30
CA LYS A 80 -14.23 35.58 -8.27
C LYS A 80 -14.12 34.13 -7.79
N LEU A 81 -13.10 33.39 -8.21
CA LEU A 81 -12.87 32.02 -7.75
C LEU A 81 -12.53 31.98 -6.26
N GLN A 82 -11.74 32.94 -5.78
CA GLN A 82 -11.44 33.08 -4.34
C GLN A 82 -12.71 33.38 -3.54
N CYS A 83 -13.56 34.31 -4.00
CA CYS A 83 -14.87 34.58 -3.39
C CYS A 83 -15.77 33.33 -3.36
N ILE A 84 -15.76 32.49 -4.40
CA ILE A 84 -16.46 31.21 -4.38
C ILE A 84 -15.93 30.32 -3.26
N LEU A 85 -14.62 30.14 -3.15
CA LEU A 85 -14.02 29.31 -2.11
C LEU A 85 -14.25 29.85 -0.70
N GLU A 86 -14.36 31.17 -0.51
CA GLU A 86 -14.73 31.76 0.78
C GLU A 86 -16.10 31.30 1.29
N LEU A 87 -17.04 30.93 0.41
CA LEU A 87 -18.33 30.37 0.83
C LEU A 87 -18.15 29.08 1.65
N THR A 88 -17.12 28.28 1.37
CA THR A 88 -16.85 27.01 2.06
C THR A 88 -16.52 27.17 3.56
N ARG A 89 -16.18 28.40 3.99
CA ARG A 89 -15.99 28.72 5.42
C ARG A 89 -17.28 28.66 6.22
N PHE A 90 -18.44 28.59 5.55
CA PHE A 90 -19.75 28.62 6.17
C PHE A 90 -20.54 27.37 5.76
N SER A 91 -20.83 26.49 6.71
CA SER A 91 -21.54 25.24 6.45
C SER A 91 -22.87 25.43 5.72
N GLY A 92 -23.63 26.49 6.04
CA GLY A 92 -24.90 26.83 5.39
C GLY A 92 -24.79 27.23 3.91
N GLU A 93 -23.58 27.43 3.38
CA GLU A 93 -23.34 27.81 1.99
C GLU A 93 -22.98 26.66 1.07
N LEU A 94 -22.70 25.47 1.62
CA LEU A 94 -22.30 24.32 0.83
C LEU A 94 -23.38 23.88 -0.16
N ASP A 95 -24.65 24.11 0.18
CA ASP A 95 -25.78 23.87 -0.73
C ASP A 95 -25.67 24.60 -2.07
N ASN A 96 -24.98 25.75 -2.13
CA ASN A 96 -24.76 26.49 -3.38
C ASN A 96 -23.82 25.74 -4.34
N PHE A 97 -23.07 24.74 -3.86
CA PHE A 97 -22.16 23.93 -4.65
C PHE A 97 -22.82 22.67 -5.22
N ALA A 98 -24.06 22.33 -4.83
CA ALA A 98 -24.79 21.15 -5.28
C ALA A 98 -25.33 21.29 -6.73
N LEU A 99 -24.48 21.75 -7.66
CA LEU A 99 -24.82 22.11 -9.03
C LEU A 99 -23.93 21.33 -10.01
N PRO A 100 -24.46 20.32 -10.73
CA PRO A 100 -23.71 19.59 -11.76
C PRO A 100 -23.12 20.48 -12.86
N GLY A 101 -23.79 21.60 -13.18
CA GLY A 101 -23.28 22.59 -14.13
C GLY A 101 -22.01 23.30 -13.66
N LEU A 102 -21.80 23.43 -12.34
CA LEU A 102 -20.58 24.03 -11.78
C LEU A 102 -19.37 23.12 -12.05
N VAL A 103 -19.52 21.80 -11.88
CA VAL A 103 -18.49 20.80 -12.25
C VAL A 103 -18.12 20.93 -13.74
N ALA A 104 -19.11 20.91 -14.64
CA ALA A 104 -18.88 21.01 -16.09
C ALA A 104 -18.22 22.33 -16.51
N GLY A 105 -18.67 23.45 -15.93
CA GLY A 105 -18.11 24.77 -16.16
C GLY A 105 -16.66 24.87 -15.70
N CYS A 106 -16.33 24.32 -14.52
CA CYS A 106 -14.95 24.26 -14.02
C CYS A 106 -14.03 23.43 -14.93
N ILE A 107 -14.48 22.29 -15.46
CA ILE A 107 -13.70 21.51 -16.45
C ILE A 107 -13.41 22.34 -17.69
N THR A 108 -14.41 23.07 -18.18
CA THR A 108 -14.27 23.94 -19.35
C THR A 108 -13.28 25.08 -19.10
N LEU A 109 -13.35 25.72 -17.92
CA LEU A 109 -12.38 26.73 -17.50
C LEU A 109 -10.95 26.17 -17.43
N MET A 110 -10.76 25.02 -16.77
CA MET A 110 -9.44 24.38 -16.67
C MET A 110 -8.87 24.06 -18.06
N SER A 111 -9.71 23.57 -18.97
CA SER A 111 -9.31 23.23 -20.34
C SER A 111 -8.80 24.42 -21.16
N SER A 112 -9.12 25.66 -20.75
CA SER A 112 -8.69 26.88 -21.43
C SER A 112 -7.26 27.34 -21.05
N ILE A 113 -6.67 26.76 -20.02
CA ILE A 113 -5.39 27.22 -19.44
C ILE A 113 -4.21 26.47 -20.07
N LYS A 114 -3.14 27.20 -20.39
CA LYS A 114 -1.89 26.66 -20.95
C LYS A 114 -0.68 27.17 -20.16
N PRO A 115 0.42 26.40 -20.02
CA PRO A 115 0.64 25.07 -20.59
C PRO A 115 -0.14 23.96 -19.85
N SER A 116 -0.44 24.15 -18.56
CA SER A 116 -1.20 23.22 -17.72
C SER A 116 -2.14 23.98 -16.79
N PRO A 117 -3.37 23.50 -16.54
CA PRO A 117 -4.27 24.09 -15.53
C PRO A 117 -3.72 24.00 -14.11
N PHE A 118 -2.86 23.03 -13.81
CA PHE A 118 -2.30 22.84 -12.47
C PHE A 118 -1.06 23.70 -12.22
N TYR A 119 -0.44 24.24 -13.27
CA TYR A 119 0.73 25.10 -13.14
C TYR A 119 0.38 26.46 -12.53
N PHE A 120 -0.83 26.95 -12.77
CA PHE A 120 -1.31 28.24 -12.28
C PHE A 120 -2.46 28.11 -11.30
N GLU A 121 -2.44 29.00 -10.31
CA GLU A 121 -3.41 29.05 -9.23
C GLU A 121 -4.86 29.05 -9.71
N TYR A 122 -5.17 29.83 -10.76
CA TYR A 122 -6.51 29.88 -11.34
C TYR A 122 -7.08 28.49 -11.68
N GLY A 123 -6.29 27.63 -12.34
CA GLY A 123 -6.76 26.31 -12.73
C GLY A 123 -6.85 25.35 -11.55
N TYR A 124 -5.95 25.49 -10.57
CA TYR A 124 -6.05 24.77 -9.30
C TYR A 124 -7.32 25.16 -8.51
N LEU A 125 -7.69 26.44 -8.45
CA LEU A 125 -8.92 26.87 -7.79
C LEU A 125 -10.16 26.35 -8.52
N CYS A 126 -10.17 26.34 -9.85
CA CYS A 126 -11.22 25.69 -10.63
C CYS A 126 -11.35 24.21 -10.29
N PHE A 127 -10.23 23.49 -10.16
CA PHE A 127 -10.23 22.09 -9.76
C PHE A 127 -10.76 21.90 -8.33
N LYS A 128 -10.34 22.74 -7.39
CA LYS A 128 -10.82 22.69 -6.00
C LYS A 128 -12.34 22.93 -5.92
N ILE A 129 -12.87 23.93 -6.61
CA ILE A 129 -14.31 24.22 -6.69
C ILE A 129 -15.06 23.04 -7.32
N LEU A 130 -14.50 22.43 -8.36
CA LEU A 130 -15.06 21.24 -9.01
C LEU A 130 -15.22 20.09 -8.00
N VAL A 131 -14.18 19.77 -7.23
CA VAL A 131 -14.20 18.69 -6.25
C VAL A 131 -15.25 18.97 -5.17
N ILE A 132 -15.29 20.19 -4.63
CA ILE A 132 -16.30 20.60 -3.64
C ILE A 132 -17.70 20.42 -4.20
N SER A 133 -17.92 20.87 -5.44
CA SER A 133 -19.21 20.76 -6.10
C SER A 133 -19.64 19.31 -6.34
N LEU A 134 -18.69 18.47 -6.79
CA LEU A 134 -18.93 17.06 -7.02
C LEU A 134 -19.36 16.34 -5.73
N ASP A 135 -18.60 16.52 -4.66
CA ASP A 135 -18.83 15.84 -3.38
C ASP A 135 -20.12 16.34 -2.71
N THR A 136 -20.41 17.64 -2.81
CA THR A 136 -21.70 18.20 -2.38
C THR A 136 -22.85 17.58 -3.18
N CYS A 137 -22.72 17.41 -4.50
CA CYS A 137 -23.72 16.73 -5.32
C CYS A 137 -23.91 15.26 -4.91
N LEU A 138 -22.82 14.55 -4.61
CA LEU A 138 -22.85 13.15 -4.14
C LEU A 138 -23.60 13.04 -2.81
N LEU A 139 -23.27 13.88 -1.83
CA LEU A 139 -23.93 13.87 -0.53
C LEU A 139 -25.41 14.24 -0.61
N LYS A 140 -25.78 15.30 -1.36
CA LYS A 140 -27.21 15.66 -1.57
C LYS A 140 -28.00 14.53 -2.21
N ARG A 141 -27.38 13.74 -3.08
CA ARG A 141 -28.03 12.59 -3.73
C ARG A 141 -28.13 11.38 -2.79
N GLY A 142 -27.10 11.14 -2.00
CA GLY A 142 -27.05 10.09 -0.98
C GLY A 142 -28.05 10.34 0.16
N ARG A 143 -28.42 11.59 0.40
CA ARG A 143 -29.39 12.04 1.41
C ARG A 143 -30.74 12.45 0.78
N ASP A 144 -31.65 13.00 1.59
CA ASP A 144 -32.87 13.60 1.06
C ASP A 144 -32.50 14.91 0.33
N PRO A 145 -32.80 15.05 -0.98
CA PRO A 145 -32.46 16.26 -1.74
C PRO A 145 -33.22 17.51 -1.29
N THR A 146 -34.31 17.36 -0.53
CA THR A 146 -35.12 18.46 -0.01
C THR A 146 -34.58 19.04 1.29
N GLU A 147 -33.69 18.31 1.97
CA GLU A 147 -33.07 18.75 3.21
C GLU A 147 -31.80 19.58 2.93
N PRO A 148 -31.52 20.60 3.75
CA PRO A 148 -30.26 21.33 3.67
C PRO A 148 -29.10 20.39 4.00
N LEU A 149 -27.98 20.51 3.29
CA LEU A 149 -26.82 19.68 3.57
C LEU A 149 -26.23 20.06 4.94
N GLN A 150 -26.44 19.22 5.94
CA GLN A 150 -25.83 19.37 7.26
C GLN A 150 -24.62 18.44 7.36
N ILE A 151 -23.42 19.00 7.20
CA ILE A 151 -22.19 18.24 7.42
C ILE A 151 -21.90 18.23 8.93
N PRO A 152 -21.82 17.06 9.56
CA PRO A 152 -21.47 16.98 10.98
C PRO A 152 -20.08 17.60 11.19
N ASN A 153 -19.98 18.60 12.06
CA ASN A 153 -18.70 19.18 12.49
C ASN A 153 -18.02 18.28 13.53
N ALA A 154 -17.99 16.97 13.26
CA ALA A 154 -17.66 15.94 14.22
C ALA A 154 -16.19 15.53 14.17
N TYR A 155 -15.53 15.70 13.02
CA TYR A 155 -14.16 15.22 12.82
C TYR A 155 -13.14 16.35 12.85
N SER A 156 -13.45 17.49 12.23
CA SER A 156 -12.53 18.62 12.14
C SER A 156 -13.20 19.94 12.55
N PRO A 157 -13.20 20.29 13.86
CA PRO A 157 -13.74 21.56 14.33
C PRO A 157 -13.13 22.72 13.54
N HIS A 158 -13.98 23.47 12.83
CA HIS A 158 -13.61 24.64 12.01
C HIS A 158 -13.04 24.34 10.61
N ASN A 159 -13.00 23.09 10.16
CA ASN A 159 -12.65 22.73 8.78
C ASN A 159 -13.76 21.90 8.10
N TYR A 160 -14.80 22.61 7.66
CA TYR A 160 -15.95 22.01 6.99
C TYR A 160 -15.61 21.27 5.69
N LEU A 161 -14.49 21.61 5.04
CA LEU A 161 -14.03 20.88 3.85
C LEU A 161 -13.47 19.50 4.21
N ALA A 162 -12.72 19.39 5.31
CA ALA A 162 -12.27 18.08 5.78
C ALA A 162 -13.46 17.19 6.19
N ASP A 163 -14.47 17.75 6.86
CA ASP A 163 -15.70 17.01 7.16
C ASP A 163 -16.48 16.63 5.89
N LEU A 164 -16.52 17.51 4.87
CA LEU A 164 -17.12 17.21 3.55
C LEU A 164 -16.44 16.01 2.88
N TRP A 165 -15.11 15.99 2.86
CA TRP A 165 -14.31 14.88 2.32
C TRP A 165 -14.58 13.59 3.10
N THR A 166 -14.58 13.68 4.42
CA THR A 166 -14.82 12.57 5.34
C THR A 166 -16.20 11.93 5.11
N GLU A 167 -17.25 12.74 5.10
CA GLU A 167 -18.63 12.28 4.88
C GLU A 167 -18.80 11.67 3.48
N THR A 168 -18.13 12.24 2.47
CA THR A 168 -18.17 11.71 1.11
C THR A 168 -17.45 10.37 1.02
N ALA A 169 -16.28 10.24 1.64
CA ALA A 169 -15.55 8.98 1.73
C ALA A 169 -16.36 7.90 2.45
N LEU A 170 -17.07 8.25 3.53
CA LEU A 170 -17.98 7.34 4.24
C LEU A 170 -19.13 6.88 3.37
N LEU A 171 -19.83 7.80 2.69
CA LEU A 171 -20.93 7.49 1.76
C LEU A 171 -20.47 6.46 0.71
N ILE A 172 -19.33 6.72 0.06
CA ILE A 172 -18.79 5.84 -0.99
C ILE A 172 -18.34 4.51 -0.41
N GLY A 173 -17.71 4.53 0.76
CA GLY A 173 -17.30 3.33 1.46
C GLY A 173 -18.47 2.40 1.77
N ALA A 174 -19.61 2.96 2.19
CA ALA A 174 -20.85 2.22 2.42
C ALA A 174 -21.45 1.67 1.11
N GLU A 175 -21.49 2.50 0.06
CA GLU A 175 -22.00 2.11 -1.26
C GLU A 175 -21.19 0.93 -1.85
N LEU A 176 -19.86 0.99 -1.77
CA LEU A 176 -18.98 -0.08 -2.26
C LEU A 176 -19.08 -1.39 -1.45
N GLN A 177 -19.49 -1.32 -0.19
CA GLN A 177 -19.72 -2.50 0.63
C GLN A 177 -21.13 -3.09 0.46
N GLY A 178 -22.04 -2.41 -0.25
CA GLY A 178 -23.43 -2.84 -0.43
C GLY A 178 -24.29 -2.68 0.83
N TYR A 179 -23.83 -1.92 1.84
CA TYR A 179 -24.60 -1.64 3.05
C TYR A 179 -25.45 -0.38 2.84
N SER A 180 -26.73 -0.56 2.48
CA SER A 180 -27.67 0.55 2.40
C SER A 180 -28.35 0.90 3.74
N ASP A 181 -28.28 0.04 4.76
CA ASP A 181 -29.18 0.15 5.92
C ASP A 181 -28.54 0.02 7.32
N ILE A 182 -27.21 -0.11 7.45
CA ILE A 182 -26.60 -0.40 8.76
C ILE A 182 -25.32 0.44 8.99
N LEU A 183 -25.49 1.73 9.22
CA LEU A 183 -24.57 2.52 10.04
C LEU A 183 -25.23 2.69 11.41
N ILE A 184 -25.01 1.73 12.29
CA ILE A 184 -25.43 1.80 13.70
C ILE A 184 -24.64 2.95 14.34
N GLY A 185 -25.30 4.08 14.58
CA GLY A 185 -24.73 5.23 15.30
C GLY A 185 -24.95 6.59 14.65
N VAL A 186 -25.34 6.65 13.37
CA VAL A 186 -25.69 7.91 12.68
C VAL A 186 -27.18 7.87 12.36
N PRO A 187 -28.04 8.57 13.12
CA PRO A 187 -29.47 8.59 12.84
C PRO A 187 -29.72 9.29 11.50
N ASP A 188 -30.52 8.66 10.63
CA ASP A 188 -31.11 9.21 9.40
C ASP A 188 -30.28 9.29 8.10
N MET A 189 -29.46 8.29 7.79
CA MET A 189 -29.03 8.07 6.39
C MET A 189 -29.79 6.88 5.77
N LYS A 190 -30.93 7.16 5.12
CA LYS A 190 -31.60 6.19 4.24
C LYS A 190 -30.84 6.09 2.93
N PHE A 191 -29.87 5.19 2.84
CA PHE A 191 -29.23 4.90 1.56
C PHE A 191 -30.17 4.00 0.75
N GLY A 192 -30.40 4.33 -0.51
CA GLY A 192 -31.06 3.44 -1.46
C GLY A 192 -30.13 3.21 -2.64
N PRO A 193 -30.33 2.14 -3.44
CA PRO A 193 -29.62 1.91 -4.69
C PRO A 193 -30.10 2.95 -5.71
N ARG A 194 -29.64 4.20 -5.53
CA ARG A 194 -29.89 5.28 -6.47
C ARG A 194 -28.78 5.18 -7.48
N SER A 195 -29.13 4.62 -8.64
CA SER A 195 -28.30 4.77 -9.85
C SER A 195 -27.82 6.23 -9.93
N ILE A 196 -26.64 6.46 -10.50
CA ILE A 196 -26.12 7.80 -10.75
C ILE A 196 -26.49 8.24 -12.18
N PRO A 197 -27.77 8.39 -12.63
CA PRO A 197 -27.99 9.04 -13.91
C PRO A 197 -27.67 10.53 -13.80
N HIS A 198 -27.06 11.01 -14.89
CA HIS A 198 -26.62 12.38 -15.24
C HIS A 198 -25.11 12.68 -15.16
N LEU A 199 -24.24 11.67 -15.12
CA LEU A 199 -22.79 11.84 -15.35
C LEU A 199 -22.44 12.39 -16.75
N LYS A 200 -23.35 12.29 -17.73
CA LYS A 200 -23.15 12.87 -19.08
C LYS A 200 -22.97 14.39 -19.06
N VAL A 201 -23.55 15.08 -18.07
CA VAL A 201 -23.44 16.55 -17.94
C VAL A 201 -22.05 16.96 -17.47
N LEU A 202 -21.32 16.06 -16.81
CA LEU A 202 -20.10 16.40 -16.09
C LEU A 202 -18.82 16.38 -16.94
N LYS A 203 -18.88 16.25 -18.27
CA LYS A 203 -17.70 16.21 -19.18
C LYS A 203 -16.52 15.36 -18.64
N LEU A 204 -16.84 14.19 -18.08
CA LEU A 204 -15.87 13.36 -17.35
C LEU A 204 -14.77 12.79 -18.26
N ASP A 205 -15.07 12.63 -19.55
CA ASP A 205 -14.08 12.31 -20.58
C ASP A 205 -13.01 13.40 -20.69
N ALA A 206 -13.43 14.67 -20.80
CA ALA A 206 -12.51 15.80 -20.86
C ALA A 206 -11.72 15.97 -19.56
N LEU A 207 -12.35 15.74 -18.40
CA LEU A 207 -11.66 15.77 -17.12
C LEU A 207 -10.60 14.66 -17.02
N LEU A 208 -10.94 13.43 -17.41
CA LEU A 208 -9.98 12.31 -17.35
C LEU A 208 -8.78 12.57 -18.26
N ILE A 209 -9.01 13.05 -19.49
CA ILE A 209 -7.95 13.45 -20.42
C ILE A 209 -7.10 14.55 -19.81
N LEU A 210 -7.72 15.60 -19.27
CA LEU A 210 -7.02 16.73 -18.67
C LEU A 210 -6.14 16.30 -17.49
N LEU A 211 -6.64 15.45 -16.60
CA LEU A 211 -5.87 14.91 -15.48
C LEU A 211 -4.70 14.06 -15.99
N HIS A 212 -4.95 13.19 -16.96
CA HIS A 212 -3.96 12.28 -17.50
C HIS A 212 -2.82 13.01 -18.23
N ASP A 213 -3.16 13.93 -19.14
CA ASP A 213 -2.20 14.72 -19.90
C ASP A 213 -1.32 15.60 -19.00
N ASN A 214 -1.84 15.95 -17.81
CA ASN A 214 -1.14 16.76 -16.82
C ASN A 214 -0.69 15.96 -15.58
N GLN A 215 -0.59 14.64 -15.69
CA GLN A 215 -0.39 13.75 -14.53
C GLN A 215 0.82 14.10 -13.65
N ILE A 216 1.92 14.60 -14.21
CA ILE A 216 3.13 14.98 -13.44
C ILE A 216 2.85 16.24 -12.62
N THR A 217 2.34 17.30 -13.26
CA THR A 217 1.97 18.55 -12.57
C THR A 217 0.86 18.30 -11.55
N PHE A 218 -0.12 17.45 -11.88
CA PHE A 218 -1.16 17.02 -10.96
C PHE A 218 -0.58 16.30 -9.74
N THR A 219 0.38 15.38 -9.94
CA THR A 219 1.07 14.68 -8.83
C THR A 219 1.81 15.66 -7.92
N ASN A 220 2.48 16.66 -8.49
CA ASN A 220 3.13 17.70 -7.71
C ASN A 220 2.11 18.50 -6.88
N VAL A 221 0.94 18.83 -7.45
CA VAL A 221 -0.13 19.46 -6.68
C VAL A 221 -0.61 18.58 -5.53
N LEU A 222 -0.84 17.28 -5.77
CA LEU A 222 -1.26 16.36 -4.72
C LEU A 222 -0.24 16.30 -3.58
N LYS A 223 1.05 16.21 -3.92
CA LYS A 223 2.15 16.14 -2.97
C LYS A 223 2.35 17.43 -2.18
N GLU A 224 2.29 18.59 -2.84
CA GLU A 224 2.69 19.87 -2.23
C GLU A 224 1.53 20.64 -1.59
N ALA A 225 0.29 20.43 -2.08
CA ALA A 225 -0.88 21.11 -1.55
C ALA A 225 -1.71 20.24 -0.60
N ASP A 226 -1.61 18.90 -0.65
CA ASP A 226 -2.09 17.94 0.38
C ASP A 226 -3.43 18.24 1.11
N SER A 227 -4.36 18.97 0.48
CA SER A 227 -5.55 19.55 1.13
C SER A 227 -6.88 19.15 0.47
N LEU A 228 -6.85 18.17 -0.45
CA LEU A 228 -8.02 17.70 -1.19
C LEU A 228 -8.31 16.23 -0.93
N GLY A 229 -9.53 15.93 -0.46
CA GLY A 229 -10.11 14.59 -0.52
C GLY A 229 -10.67 14.36 -1.91
N LEU A 230 -10.27 13.28 -2.59
CA LEU A 230 -10.65 12.98 -3.97
C LEU A 230 -11.36 11.64 -4.12
N ALA A 231 -11.70 10.93 -3.04
CA ALA A 231 -12.43 9.67 -3.10
C ALA A 231 -13.72 9.78 -3.93
N GLY A 232 -14.48 10.87 -3.78
CA GLY A 232 -15.66 11.19 -4.61
C GLY A 232 -15.36 11.28 -6.09
N LEU A 233 -14.33 12.04 -6.45
CA LEU A 233 -13.87 12.14 -7.83
C LEU A 233 -13.42 10.79 -8.40
N MET A 234 -12.61 10.04 -7.65
CA MET A 234 -12.11 8.74 -8.09
C MET A 234 -13.24 7.73 -8.30
N TYR A 235 -14.23 7.72 -7.41
CA TYR A 235 -15.41 6.87 -7.53
C TYR A 235 -16.27 7.22 -8.75
N ILE A 236 -16.51 8.52 -9.00
CA ILE A 236 -17.28 8.95 -10.16
C ILE A 236 -16.57 8.64 -11.48
N LEU A 237 -15.25 8.84 -11.53
CA LEU A 237 -14.45 8.46 -12.68
C LEU A 237 -14.47 6.94 -12.90
N LEU A 238 -14.39 6.13 -11.84
CA LEU A 238 -14.55 4.67 -11.92
C LEU A 238 -15.91 4.31 -12.56
N LYS A 239 -17.01 4.87 -12.05
CA LYS A 239 -18.36 4.60 -12.59
C LYS A 239 -18.50 5.06 -14.03
N PHE A 240 -17.86 6.17 -14.40
CA PHE A 240 -17.81 6.62 -15.79
C PHE A 240 -17.07 5.62 -16.70
N VAL A 241 -15.90 5.15 -16.27
CA VAL A 241 -15.11 4.13 -16.99
C VAL A 241 -15.89 2.82 -17.10
N GLU A 242 -16.54 2.33 -16.05
CA GLU A 242 -17.38 1.13 -16.09
C GLU A 242 -18.53 1.26 -17.10
N ASN A 243 -19.26 2.38 -17.05
CA ASN A 243 -20.41 2.62 -17.92
C ASN A 243 -20.03 2.68 -19.41
N LYS A 244 -18.80 3.08 -19.72
CA LYS A 244 -18.31 3.19 -21.09
C LYS A 244 -17.80 1.89 -21.70
N LYS A 245 -17.61 0.84 -20.90
CA LYS A 245 -17.08 -0.44 -21.37
C LYS A 245 -17.92 -1.06 -22.49
N ALA A 246 -19.25 -0.97 -22.40
CA ALA A 246 -20.14 -1.56 -23.40
C ALA A 246 -20.15 -0.80 -24.75
N ASP A 247 -19.65 0.46 -24.77
CA ASP A 247 -19.67 1.34 -25.94
C ASP A 247 -18.39 1.22 -26.79
N MET A 248 -17.36 0.49 -26.33
CA MET A 248 -16.01 0.51 -26.91
C MET A 248 -15.47 -0.90 -27.11
N ASP A 249 -14.57 -1.08 -28.08
CA ASP A 249 -13.76 -2.30 -28.16
C ASP A 249 -12.76 -2.36 -27.00
N GLU A 250 -12.29 -3.57 -26.68
CA GLU A 250 -11.43 -3.80 -25.52
C GLU A 250 -10.12 -3.00 -25.59
N GLU A 251 -9.45 -2.93 -26.74
CA GLU A 251 -8.17 -2.21 -26.86
C GLU A 251 -8.36 -0.70 -26.66
N GLN A 252 -9.35 -0.10 -27.31
CA GLN A 252 -9.68 1.31 -27.12
C GLN A 252 -10.16 1.61 -25.70
N TYR A 253 -10.94 0.71 -25.10
CA TYR A 253 -11.40 0.83 -23.72
C TYR A 253 -10.20 0.88 -22.75
N GLN A 254 -9.23 0.01 -22.96
CA GLN A 254 -8.03 -0.06 -22.15
C GLN A 254 -7.18 1.21 -22.30
N ASP A 255 -6.84 1.60 -23.52
CA ASP A 255 -5.92 2.71 -23.78
C ASP A 255 -6.52 4.08 -23.46
N LYS A 256 -7.80 4.31 -23.77
CA LYS A 256 -8.42 5.64 -23.65
C LYS A 256 -9.05 5.90 -22.29
N LEU A 257 -9.44 4.86 -21.54
CA LEU A 257 -10.19 5.02 -20.29
C LEU A 257 -9.49 4.34 -19.11
N VAL A 258 -9.22 3.05 -19.19
CA VAL A 258 -8.70 2.30 -18.03
C VAL A 258 -7.30 2.74 -17.65
N MET A 259 -6.36 2.83 -18.60
CA MET A 259 -4.99 3.25 -18.32
C MET A 259 -4.90 4.69 -17.77
N PRO A 260 -5.53 5.71 -18.39
CA PRO A 260 -5.59 7.05 -17.83
C PRO A 260 -6.17 7.10 -16.42
N PHE A 261 -7.29 6.40 -16.19
CA PHE A 261 -7.94 6.37 -14.88
C PHE A 261 -7.06 5.69 -13.83
N ALA A 262 -6.50 4.52 -14.14
CA ALA A 262 -5.62 3.80 -13.22
C ALA A 262 -4.42 4.64 -12.80
N ARG A 263 -3.75 5.32 -13.75
CA ARG A 263 -2.60 6.18 -13.43
C ARG A 263 -2.96 7.30 -12.48
N ILE A 264 -4.12 7.94 -12.67
CA ILE A 264 -4.58 9.01 -11.78
C ILE A 264 -5.01 8.47 -10.42
N LEU A 265 -5.71 7.33 -10.38
CA LEU A 265 -6.17 6.67 -9.17
C LEU A 265 -4.99 6.27 -8.26
N TYR A 266 -3.99 5.58 -8.80
CA TYR A 266 -2.83 5.14 -8.02
C TYR A 266 -1.94 6.30 -7.60
N ARG A 267 -1.76 7.32 -8.45
CA ARG A 267 -1.07 8.56 -8.04
C ARG A 267 -1.78 9.21 -6.87
N TYR A 268 -3.09 9.37 -6.94
CA TYR A 268 -3.83 9.93 -5.81
C TYR A 268 -3.66 9.07 -4.56
N ARG A 269 -3.76 7.74 -4.68
CA ARG A 269 -3.57 6.84 -3.54
C ARG A 269 -2.21 6.99 -2.85
N LEU A 270 -1.15 7.27 -3.60
CA LEU A 270 0.20 7.46 -3.06
C LEU A 270 0.40 8.80 -2.34
N PHE A 271 -0.39 9.82 -2.68
CA PHE A 271 -0.27 11.18 -2.14
C PHE A 271 -1.56 11.65 -1.44
N ALA A 272 -2.44 10.73 -1.10
CA ALA A 272 -3.71 11.05 -0.49
C ALA A 272 -3.47 11.59 0.94
N PRO A 273 -4.10 12.72 1.30
CA PRO A 273 -4.00 13.26 2.66
C PRO A 273 -4.66 12.33 3.68
N GLU A 274 -4.23 12.44 4.93
CA GLU A 274 -4.73 11.62 6.05
C GLU A 274 -6.07 12.12 6.59
N PHE A 275 -7.07 12.28 5.71
CA PHE A 275 -8.45 12.52 6.14
C PHE A 275 -9.09 11.23 6.66
N PRO A 276 -9.97 11.30 7.67
CA PRO A 276 -10.68 10.12 8.15
C PRO A 276 -11.42 9.39 7.03
N PHE A 277 -11.29 8.06 7.00
CA PHE A 277 -11.88 7.15 6.00
C PHE A 277 -11.40 7.31 4.55
N GLU A 278 -10.73 8.38 4.16
CA GLU A 278 -10.29 8.63 2.78
C GLU A 278 -9.43 7.46 2.24
N LEU A 279 -8.40 7.07 3.00
CA LEU A 279 -7.48 5.99 2.61
C LEU A 279 -8.17 4.62 2.57
N ASP A 280 -9.07 4.30 3.51
CA ASP A 280 -9.81 3.03 3.50
C ASP A 280 -10.82 2.98 2.34
N THR A 281 -11.48 4.09 2.03
CA THR A 281 -12.36 4.19 0.86
C THR A 281 -11.57 4.09 -0.44
N MET A 282 -10.41 4.72 -0.54
CA MET A 282 -9.51 4.54 -1.68
C MET A 282 -9.05 3.08 -1.84
N ALA A 283 -8.72 2.40 -0.75
CA ALA A 283 -8.41 0.97 -0.77
C ALA A 283 -9.60 0.13 -1.28
N LYS A 284 -10.84 0.48 -0.89
CA LYS A 284 -12.05 -0.16 -1.42
C LYS A 284 -12.24 0.09 -2.91
N ILE A 285 -12.01 1.33 -3.39
CA ILE A 285 -12.08 1.67 -4.82
C ILE A 285 -11.07 0.83 -5.61
N ILE A 286 -9.82 0.72 -5.13
CA ILE A 286 -8.77 -0.09 -5.77
C ILE A 286 -9.16 -1.57 -5.78
N ASN A 287 -9.63 -2.11 -4.65
CA ASN A 287 -10.04 -3.51 -4.54
C ASN A 287 -11.26 -3.83 -5.41
N TYR A 288 -12.22 -2.91 -5.49
CA TYR A 288 -13.41 -3.04 -6.33
C TYR A 288 -13.05 -2.98 -7.82
N THR A 289 -12.14 -2.07 -8.19
CA THR A 289 -11.56 -2.04 -9.55
C THR A 289 -10.86 -3.37 -9.85
N GLY A 290 -10.35 -4.05 -8.82
CA GLY A 290 -9.79 -5.38 -8.90
C GLY A 290 -8.60 -5.47 -9.86
N LEU A 291 -8.22 -6.70 -10.20
CA LEU A 291 -7.22 -7.04 -11.21
C LEU A 291 -7.59 -6.57 -12.63
N LEU A 292 -8.58 -5.70 -12.84
CA LEU A 292 -8.77 -4.98 -14.11
C LEU A 292 -7.49 -4.23 -14.52
N VAL A 293 -6.54 -3.98 -13.61
CA VAL A 293 -5.28 -3.28 -13.88
C VAL A 293 -4.10 -4.23 -14.14
N ARG A 294 -4.29 -5.56 -14.18
CA ARG A 294 -3.19 -6.56 -14.16
C ARG A 294 -2.11 -6.41 -15.27
N LYS A 295 -2.36 -5.61 -16.30
CA LYS A 295 -1.42 -5.26 -17.39
C LYS A 295 -1.33 -3.76 -17.77
N LEU A 296 -2.01 -2.85 -17.07
CA LEU A 296 -2.58 -1.67 -17.77
C LEU A 296 -2.09 -0.30 -17.36
N CYS A 297 -1.31 -0.15 -16.29
CA CYS A 297 -0.67 1.15 -16.12
C CYS A 297 0.25 1.44 -17.32
N GLY A 298 0.78 0.40 -17.98
CA GLY A 298 1.67 0.52 -19.13
C GLY A 298 2.91 1.33 -18.79
N ARG A 299 4.00 1.15 -19.52
CA ARG A 299 5.12 2.08 -19.33
C ARG A 299 4.70 3.46 -19.87
N PRO A 300 4.84 4.56 -19.11
CA PRO A 300 4.68 5.88 -19.70
C PRO A 300 5.75 6.05 -20.79
N LEU A 301 5.36 6.50 -21.98
CA LEU A 301 6.24 6.60 -23.16
C LEU A 301 7.46 7.52 -22.93
N ASN A 302 7.40 8.42 -21.95
CA ASN A 302 8.48 9.32 -21.54
C ASN A 302 8.44 9.51 -20.02
N VAL A 303 9.00 8.56 -19.28
CA VAL A 303 9.04 8.66 -17.81
C VAL A 303 10.11 9.67 -17.40
N ASP A 304 9.70 10.72 -16.71
CA ASP A 304 10.63 11.67 -16.08
C ASP A 304 11.29 11.02 -14.86
N GLN A 305 12.61 11.10 -14.73
CA GLN A 305 13.34 10.46 -13.62
C GLN A 305 12.93 11.05 -12.26
N GLY A 306 12.62 12.35 -12.20
CA GLY A 306 12.12 13.00 -10.98
C GLY A 306 10.77 12.42 -10.55
N ASP A 307 9.86 12.26 -11.50
CA ASP A 307 8.56 11.61 -11.29
C ASP A 307 8.70 10.14 -10.85
N SER A 308 9.56 9.34 -11.51
CA SER A 308 9.85 7.95 -11.10
C SER A 308 10.27 7.84 -9.63
N ARG A 309 11.24 8.67 -9.23
CA ARG A 309 11.77 8.68 -7.86
C ARG A 309 10.70 9.13 -6.86
N SER A 310 9.85 10.09 -7.25
CA SER A 310 8.73 10.56 -6.42
C SER A 310 7.72 9.44 -6.16
N VAL A 311 7.33 8.69 -7.22
CA VAL A 311 6.40 7.57 -7.12
C VAL A 311 6.96 6.44 -6.24
N LEU A 312 8.21 6.03 -6.46
CA LEU A 312 8.84 4.94 -5.69
C LEU A 312 8.99 5.29 -4.20
N LYS A 313 9.36 6.53 -3.87
CA LYS A 313 9.44 6.99 -2.48
C LYS A 313 8.08 7.08 -1.80
N ALA A 314 7.08 7.60 -2.52
CA ALA A 314 5.72 7.68 -2.00
C ALA A 314 5.14 6.28 -1.73
N TYR A 315 5.40 5.32 -2.63
CA TYR A 315 5.07 3.91 -2.43
C TYR A 315 5.65 3.37 -1.11
N SER A 316 6.97 3.47 -0.94
CA SER A 316 7.64 2.93 0.25
C SER A 316 7.14 3.59 1.54
N THR A 317 6.89 4.91 1.49
CA THR A 317 6.35 5.66 2.63
C THR A 317 4.97 5.15 3.02
N ILE A 318 4.03 5.11 2.07
CA ILE A 318 2.64 4.73 2.32
C ILE A 318 2.50 3.28 2.82
N ILE A 319 3.28 2.36 2.25
CA ILE A 319 3.22 0.95 2.65
C ILE A 319 3.76 0.75 4.08
N LYS A 320 4.78 1.52 4.48
CA LYS A 320 5.36 1.45 5.83
C LYS A 320 4.51 2.13 6.90
N THR A 321 3.92 3.29 6.59
CA THR A 321 3.17 4.07 7.58
C THR A 321 1.79 3.50 7.89
N GLN A 322 1.21 2.72 6.98
CA GLN A 322 -0.13 2.17 7.17
C GLN A 322 -0.11 0.85 7.94
N GLU A 323 -0.47 0.91 9.22
CA GLU A 323 -0.60 -0.25 10.10
C GLU A 323 -1.56 -1.33 9.56
N SER A 324 -2.53 -0.94 8.71
CA SER A 324 -3.58 -1.81 8.17
C SER A 324 -3.47 -2.09 6.66
N ALA A 325 -2.30 -1.85 6.03
CA ALA A 325 -2.14 -2.07 4.59
C ALA A 325 -2.61 -3.48 4.18
N LYS A 326 -3.64 -3.55 3.32
CA LYS A 326 -4.23 -4.83 2.90
C LYS A 326 -3.37 -5.43 1.80
N LEU A 327 -3.11 -6.74 1.88
CA LEU A 327 -2.25 -7.43 0.92
C LEU A 327 -2.62 -7.21 -0.57
N PRO A 328 -3.91 -7.18 -0.98
CA PRO A 328 -4.29 -6.88 -2.37
C PRO A 328 -3.85 -5.48 -2.84
N GLU A 329 -3.95 -4.51 -1.94
CA GLU A 329 -3.58 -3.12 -2.21
C GLU A 329 -2.06 -2.96 -2.34
N CYS A 330 -1.29 -3.63 -1.48
CA CYS A 330 0.18 -3.67 -1.58
C CYS A 330 0.63 -4.14 -2.96
N ILE A 331 0.02 -5.20 -3.51
CA ILE A 331 0.36 -5.72 -4.84
C ILE A 331 -0.02 -4.73 -5.94
N ALA A 332 -1.22 -4.14 -5.85
CA ALA A 332 -1.68 -3.18 -6.84
C ALA A 332 -0.74 -1.97 -6.92
N LEU A 333 -0.33 -1.46 -5.76
CA LEU A 333 0.64 -0.37 -5.65
C LEU A 333 2.05 -0.78 -6.08
N THR A 334 2.47 -2.03 -5.81
CA THR A 334 3.77 -2.54 -6.28
C THR A 334 3.81 -2.61 -7.81
N ASN A 335 2.76 -3.14 -8.43
CA ASN A 335 2.64 -3.20 -9.90
C ASN A 335 2.64 -1.80 -10.50
N PHE A 336 1.91 -0.86 -9.90
CA PHE A 336 1.95 0.54 -10.30
C PHE A 336 3.37 1.12 -10.21
N ALA A 337 4.03 0.97 -9.06
CA ALA A 337 5.38 1.49 -8.84
C ALA A 337 6.41 0.86 -9.80
N ALA A 338 6.31 -0.43 -10.09
CA ALA A 338 7.17 -1.13 -11.04
C ALA A 338 7.10 -0.54 -12.45
N ALA A 339 5.93 -0.06 -12.90
CA ALA A 339 5.77 0.58 -14.21
C ALA A 339 6.51 1.94 -14.35
N PHE A 340 6.92 2.54 -13.22
CA PHE A 340 7.70 3.79 -13.17
C PHE A 340 9.19 3.56 -12.92
N ALA A 341 9.62 2.30 -12.75
CA ALA A 341 11.02 1.99 -12.62
C ALA A 341 11.78 2.36 -13.89
N THR A 342 12.79 3.21 -13.74
CA THR A 342 13.69 3.62 -14.82
C THR A 342 15.13 3.55 -14.35
N PRO A 343 16.11 3.51 -15.27
CA PRO A 343 17.51 3.68 -14.91
C PRO A 343 17.72 4.93 -14.04
N GLY A 344 18.51 4.81 -12.98
CA GLY A 344 18.76 5.86 -11.98
C GLY A 344 17.79 5.90 -10.79
N CYS A 345 16.97 4.85 -10.60
CA CYS A 345 16.11 4.66 -9.42
C CYS A 345 16.50 3.41 -8.59
N GLU A 346 17.63 2.78 -8.90
CA GLU A 346 18.05 1.49 -8.34
C GLU A 346 18.27 1.56 -6.82
N ASP A 347 18.71 2.72 -6.31
CA ASP A 347 18.90 2.99 -4.89
C ASP A 347 17.61 2.89 -4.07
N LEU A 348 16.44 3.00 -4.71
CA LEU A 348 15.13 2.91 -4.05
C LEU A 348 14.56 1.48 -4.03
N VAL A 349 15.13 0.54 -4.79
CA VAL A 349 14.59 -0.82 -4.93
C VAL A 349 14.60 -1.56 -3.59
N ALA A 350 15.67 -1.42 -2.81
CA ALA A 350 15.76 -2.03 -1.47
C ALA A 350 14.61 -1.56 -0.57
N GLU A 351 14.29 -0.26 -0.62
CA GLU A 351 13.22 0.32 0.19
C GLU A 351 11.83 -0.21 -0.20
N VAL A 352 11.62 -0.41 -1.51
CA VAL A 352 10.39 -1.01 -2.06
C VAL A 352 10.24 -2.46 -1.59
N ILE A 353 11.33 -3.25 -1.63
CA ILE A 353 11.35 -4.64 -1.17
C ILE A 353 11.04 -4.70 0.32
N ASP A 354 11.73 -3.90 1.15
CA ASP A 354 11.52 -3.87 2.59
C ASP A 354 10.06 -3.59 2.94
N ALA A 355 9.49 -2.54 2.34
CA ALA A 355 8.10 -2.14 2.58
C ALA A 355 7.11 -3.25 2.19
N ALA A 356 7.29 -3.83 0.99
CA ALA A 356 6.43 -4.89 0.49
C ALA A 356 6.51 -6.16 1.34
N MET A 357 7.72 -6.59 1.70
CA MET A 357 7.96 -7.81 2.48
C MET A 357 7.40 -7.70 3.89
N GLU A 358 7.50 -6.53 4.52
CA GLU A 358 6.91 -6.28 5.85
C GLU A 358 5.39 -6.55 5.86
N VAL A 359 4.68 -6.12 4.81
CA VAL A 359 3.24 -6.44 4.66
C VAL A 359 3.02 -7.93 4.55
N ILE A 360 3.78 -8.63 3.71
CA ILE A 360 3.59 -10.09 3.52
C ILE A 360 3.84 -10.85 4.82
N TRP A 361 4.86 -10.46 5.59
CA TRP A 361 5.14 -11.04 6.90
C TRP A 361 3.98 -10.86 7.88
N LYS A 362 3.38 -9.66 7.95
CA LYS A 362 2.19 -9.39 8.78
C LYS A 362 1.00 -10.28 8.39
N TRP A 363 0.87 -10.60 7.10
CA TRP A 363 -0.25 -11.42 6.58
C TRP A 363 -0.03 -12.93 6.66
N LEU A 364 1.15 -13.41 7.04
CA LEU A 364 1.46 -14.85 7.15
C LEU A 364 0.54 -15.60 8.12
N TYR A 365 0.15 -14.93 9.21
CA TYR A 365 -0.77 -15.46 10.23
C TYR A 365 -2.15 -14.81 10.19
N GLY A 366 -2.40 -14.01 9.15
CA GLY A 366 -3.66 -13.30 8.97
C GLY A 366 -4.81 -14.23 8.54
N PRO A 367 -6.03 -13.68 8.39
CA PRO A 367 -7.21 -14.43 7.96
C PRO A 367 -7.12 -14.91 6.49
N ALA A 368 -6.12 -14.48 5.73
CA ALA A 368 -5.91 -14.92 4.37
C ALA A 368 -5.45 -16.39 4.32
N GLY A 369 -6.07 -17.19 3.46
CA GLY A 369 -5.62 -18.56 3.24
C GLY A 369 -4.20 -18.61 2.64
N PRO A 370 -3.38 -19.62 2.98
CA PRO A 370 -1.98 -19.72 2.55
C PRO A 370 -1.80 -19.81 1.02
N ASP A 371 -2.80 -20.33 0.29
CA ASP A 371 -2.79 -20.36 -1.19
C ASP A 371 -2.87 -18.95 -1.80
N LEU A 372 -3.66 -18.06 -1.19
CA LEU A 372 -3.75 -16.66 -1.61
C LEU A 372 -2.43 -15.95 -1.35
N LEU A 373 -1.87 -16.10 -0.15
CA LEU A 373 -0.58 -15.52 0.24
C LEU A 373 0.56 -15.94 -0.70
N MET A 374 0.61 -17.21 -1.10
CA MET A 374 1.61 -17.72 -2.04
C MET A 374 1.51 -17.04 -3.41
N LYS A 375 0.31 -17.02 -4.01
CA LYS A 375 0.08 -16.37 -5.31
C LYS A 375 0.45 -14.88 -5.27
N MET A 376 0.16 -14.26 -4.13
CA MET A 376 0.41 -12.85 -3.87
C MET A 376 1.90 -12.54 -3.73
N LEU A 377 2.65 -13.33 -2.96
CA LEU A 377 4.11 -13.22 -2.86
C LEU A 377 4.77 -13.46 -4.22
N ALA A 378 4.38 -14.51 -4.94
CA ALA A 378 4.95 -14.79 -6.25
C ALA A 378 4.70 -13.65 -7.25
N ARG A 379 3.50 -13.06 -7.20
CA ARG A 379 3.17 -11.89 -8.02
C ARG A 379 4.05 -10.70 -7.63
N LEU A 380 4.18 -10.41 -6.34
CA LEU A 380 4.97 -9.28 -5.83
C LEU A 380 6.44 -9.39 -6.26
N LEU A 381 7.05 -10.56 -6.07
CA LEU A 381 8.43 -10.82 -6.50
C LEU A 381 8.59 -10.67 -8.02
N GLY A 382 7.58 -11.09 -8.80
CA GLY A 382 7.54 -10.88 -10.24
C GLY A 382 7.52 -9.41 -10.64
N GLU A 383 6.75 -8.56 -9.95
CA GLU A 383 6.73 -7.10 -10.21
C GLU A 383 8.08 -6.45 -9.88
N ILE A 384 8.71 -6.86 -8.78
CA ILE A 384 10.05 -6.38 -8.39
C ILE A 384 11.10 -6.83 -9.41
N HIS A 385 10.99 -8.07 -9.91
CA HIS A 385 11.87 -8.57 -10.97
C HIS A 385 11.73 -7.75 -12.26
N GLU A 386 10.51 -7.41 -12.69
CA GLU A 386 10.30 -6.57 -13.88
C GLU A 386 10.86 -5.15 -13.65
N MET A 387 10.68 -4.58 -12.46
CA MET A 387 11.31 -3.30 -12.08
C MET A 387 12.83 -3.31 -12.28
N LEU A 388 13.52 -4.38 -11.84
CA LEU A 388 14.98 -4.52 -11.99
C LEU A 388 15.41 -4.72 -13.46
N LYS A 389 14.63 -5.47 -14.23
CA LYS A 389 14.90 -5.73 -15.65
C LYS A 389 14.79 -4.46 -16.49
N GLU A 390 13.79 -3.61 -16.21
CA GLU A 390 13.54 -2.36 -16.93
C GLU A 390 14.53 -1.25 -16.60
N SER A 391 15.21 -1.32 -15.44
CA SER A 391 16.26 -0.37 -15.07
C SER A 391 17.56 -0.50 -15.87
N GLU A 392 17.63 -1.39 -16.90
CA GLU A 392 18.83 -1.67 -17.70
C GLU A 392 20.09 -1.62 -16.84
N LEU A 393 20.10 -2.42 -15.77
CA LEU A 393 21.15 -2.40 -14.77
C LEU A 393 22.50 -2.58 -15.46
N SER A 394 23.21 -1.47 -15.62
CA SER A 394 24.62 -1.46 -15.97
C SER A 394 25.33 -2.15 -14.81
N CYS A 395 25.45 -3.48 -14.92
CA CYS A 395 26.13 -4.37 -13.99
C CYS A 395 27.60 -3.99 -13.78
N ALA A 396 28.08 -2.92 -14.42
CA ALA A 396 29.47 -2.57 -14.49
C ALA A 396 29.98 -1.77 -13.27
N ASN A 397 29.18 -0.94 -12.57
CA ASN A 397 29.81 0.05 -11.67
C ASN A 397 29.13 0.46 -10.34
N ASN A 398 27.90 0.06 -10.00
CA ASN A 398 27.27 0.51 -8.73
C ASN A 398 26.99 -0.64 -7.76
N GLN A 399 27.96 -0.94 -6.88
CA GLN A 399 27.84 -1.98 -5.84
C GLN A 399 26.85 -1.62 -4.71
N SER A 400 26.63 -0.34 -4.42
CA SER A 400 25.90 0.09 -3.21
C SER A 400 24.41 -0.28 -3.20
N TRP A 401 23.69 -0.13 -4.32
CA TRP A 401 22.27 -0.49 -4.37
C TRP A 401 22.08 -2.01 -4.40
N MET A 402 22.97 -2.75 -5.06
CA MET A 402 22.96 -4.23 -5.02
C MET A 402 23.17 -4.74 -3.60
N ASP A 403 24.04 -4.07 -2.83
CA ASP A 403 24.24 -4.37 -1.42
C ASP A 403 23.01 -4.12 -0.59
N ALA A 404 22.39 -2.95 -0.76
CA ALA A 404 21.15 -2.60 -0.07
C ALA A 404 20.03 -3.60 -0.41
N MET A 405 19.87 -3.94 -1.69
CA MET A 405 18.88 -4.92 -2.16
C MET A 405 19.13 -6.29 -1.57
N LEU A 406 20.38 -6.77 -1.62
CA LEU A 406 20.72 -8.07 -1.05
C LEU A 406 20.57 -8.08 0.47
N GLN A 407 20.94 -7.00 1.17
CA GLN A 407 20.68 -6.88 2.60
C GLN A 407 19.18 -6.92 2.90
N SER A 408 18.36 -6.19 2.15
CA SER A 408 16.90 -6.24 2.26
C SER A 408 16.37 -7.67 2.09
N ILE A 409 16.78 -8.41 1.06
CA ILE A 409 16.36 -9.80 0.83
C ILE A 409 16.81 -10.74 1.96
N LEU A 410 18.01 -10.54 2.49
CA LEU A 410 18.56 -11.37 3.58
C LEU A 410 17.86 -11.06 4.92
N ILE A 411 17.63 -9.79 5.23
CA ILE A 411 16.93 -9.33 6.44
C ILE A 411 15.46 -9.79 6.42
N THR A 412 14.81 -9.68 5.26
CA THR A 412 13.43 -10.14 5.08
C THR A 412 13.31 -11.67 5.00
N ASP A 413 14.43 -12.40 5.01
CA ASP A 413 14.56 -13.86 4.97
C ASP A 413 13.55 -14.52 4.02
N LEU A 414 13.66 -14.17 2.74
CA LEU A 414 12.74 -14.62 1.69
C LEU A 414 12.60 -16.16 1.66
N LEU A 415 13.69 -16.91 1.86
CA LEU A 415 13.62 -18.37 1.86
C LEU A 415 12.82 -18.88 3.05
N SER A 416 13.05 -18.36 4.26
CA SER A 416 12.22 -18.72 5.42
C SER A 416 10.75 -18.41 5.18
N LEU A 417 10.42 -17.28 4.57
CA LEU A 417 9.04 -16.93 4.23
C LEU A 417 8.40 -17.99 3.33
N VAL A 418 9.09 -18.37 2.24
CA VAL A 418 8.63 -19.44 1.33
C VAL A 418 8.41 -20.76 2.08
N LEU A 419 9.36 -21.15 2.94
CA LEU A 419 9.26 -22.37 3.73
C LEU A 419 8.07 -22.34 4.71
N ARG A 420 7.78 -21.20 5.31
CA ARG A 420 6.62 -21.04 6.21
C ARG A 420 5.30 -21.14 5.49
N ILE A 421 5.21 -20.58 4.28
CA ILE A 421 4.03 -20.72 3.44
C ILE A 421 3.78 -22.20 3.13
N ILE A 422 4.83 -22.95 2.74
CA ILE A 422 4.75 -24.41 2.56
C ILE A 422 4.24 -25.06 3.86
N LEU A 423 4.80 -24.70 5.00
CA LEU A 423 4.42 -25.28 6.27
C LEU A 423 2.93 -25.03 6.62
N VAL A 424 2.39 -23.84 6.38
CA VAL A 424 0.99 -23.49 6.72
C VAL A 424 -0.03 -24.03 5.70
N MET A 425 0.39 -24.36 4.48
CA MET A 425 -0.47 -24.91 3.43
C MET A 425 -1.20 -26.21 3.84
N PRO A 426 -2.49 -26.38 3.51
CA PRO A 426 -3.19 -27.66 3.64
C PRO A 426 -2.52 -28.76 2.81
N THR A 427 -2.44 -29.99 3.35
CA THR A 427 -1.86 -31.14 2.63
C THR A 427 -2.60 -31.50 1.34
N SER A 428 -3.88 -31.13 1.23
CA SER A 428 -4.69 -31.27 0.02
C SER A 428 -4.21 -30.39 -1.14
N CYS A 429 -3.43 -29.34 -0.89
CA CYS A 429 -2.92 -28.47 -1.94
C CYS A 429 -1.68 -29.04 -2.67
N TYR A 430 -1.17 -30.20 -2.22
CA TYR A 430 0.01 -30.86 -2.79
C TYR A 430 -0.33 -31.96 -3.80
N SER A 431 -1.59 -32.07 -4.23
CA SER A 431 -1.99 -32.98 -5.31
C SER A 431 -1.64 -32.46 -6.72
N ASP A 432 -1.32 -31.16 -6.86
CA ASP A 432 -0.69 -30.55 -8.05
C ASP A 432 0.41 -29.55 -7.62
N PRO A 433 1.53 -30.04 -7.04
CA PRO A 433 2.55 -29.21 -6.41
C PRO A 433 3.52 -28.60 -7.44
N GLU A 434 3.73 -29.26 -8.58
CA GLU A 434 4.70 -28.86 -9.61
C GLU A 434 4.34 -27.53 -10.29
N SER A 435 3.08 -27.07 -10.23
CA SER A 435 2.65 -25.83 -10.90
C SER A 435 2.66 -24.58 -10.02
N ARG A 436 2.50 -24.71 -8.70
CA ARG A 436 2.25 -23.55 -7.80
C ARG A 436 3.49 -23.09 -7.04
N PHE A 437 4.20 -24.03 -6.42
CA PHE A 437 5.43 -23.72 -5.68
C PHE A 437 6.57 -23.35 -6.62
N SER A 438 6.61 -23.97 -7.80
CA SER A 438 7.57 -23.66 -8.85
C SER A 438 7.48 -22.18 -9.27
N TYR A 439 6.27 -21.61 -9.38
CA TYR A 439 6.11 -20.21 -9.78
C TYR A 439 6.65 -19.24 -8.72
N LEU A 440 6.35 -19.46 -7.44
CA LEU A 440 6.89 -18.65 -6.34
C LEU A 440 8.42 -18.78 -6.26
N LEU A 441 8.91 -20.01 -6.34
CA LEU A 441 10.33 -20.31 -6.24
C LEU A 441 11.11 -19.72 -7.42
N GLN A 442 10.56 -19.82 -8.63
CA GLN A 442 11.12 -19.21 -9.82
C GLN A 442 11.18 -17.69 -9.68
N ALA A 443 10.11 -17.04 -9.21
CA ALA A 443 10.12 -15.59 -8.99
C ALA A 443 11.20 -15.15 -7.98
N ALA A 444 11.43 -15.94 -6.92
CA ALA A 444 12.51 -15.69 -5.97
C ALA A 444 13.91 -15.88 -6.62
N ILE A 445 14.08 -16.90 -7.45
CA ILE A 445 15.33 -17.15 -8.19
C ILE A 445 15.60 -16.02 -9.21
N ASP A 446 14.57 -15.62 -9.95
CA ASP A 446 14.63 -14.56 -10.95
C ASP A 446 15.03 -13.22 -10.32
N LEU A 447 14.56 -12.94 -9.10
CA LEU A 447 14.99 -11.77 -8.32
C LEU A 447 16.49 -11.84 -7.99
N MET A 448 16.98 -12.99 -7.50
CA MET A 448 18.39 -13.17 -7.15
C MET A 448 19.32 -13.19 -8.36
N SER A 449 18.80 -13.53 -9.55
CA SER A 449 19.56 -13.62 -10.80
C SER A 449 20.17 -12.29 -11.26
N HIS A 450 19.62 -11.17 -10.78
CA HIS A 450 20.14 -9.82 -11.04
C HIS A 450 21.46 -9.51 -10.33
N ILE A 451 21.86 -10.36 -9.36
CA ILE A 451 23.11 -10.20 -8.62
C ILE A 451 24.19 -11.11 -9.22
N PRO A 452 25.41 -10.60 -9.50
CA PRO A 452 26.51 -11.45 -9.96
C PRO A 452 26.76 -12.62 -9.02
N LYS A 453 26.81 -13.85 -9.56
CA LYS A 453 26.86 -15.08 -8.76
C LYS A 453 28.00 -15.12 -7.76
N ASP A 454 29.20 -14.67 -8.14
CA ASP A 454 30.36 -14.65 -7.24
C ASP A 454 30.18 -13.67 -6.08
N TYR A 455 29.55 -12.53 -6.37
CA TYR A 455 29.21 -11.54 -5.37
C TYR A 455 28.19 -12.08 -4.36
N LEU A 456 27.11 -12.66 -4.89
CA LEU A 456 26.07 -13.28 -4.09
C LEU A 456 26.61 -14.41 -3.20
N LYS A 457 27.45 -15.30 -3.77
CA LYS A 457 28.14 -16.37 -3.02
C LYS A 457 28.93 -15.82 -1.84
N SER A 458 29.71 -14.76 -2.06
CA SER A 458 30.52 -14.12 -1.01
C SER A 458 29.64 -13.54 0.11
N ARG A 459 28.57 -12.85 -0.26
CA ARG A 459 27.65 -12.23 0.69
C ARG A 459 26.84 -13.25 1.50
N LEU A 460 26.36 -14.32 0.87
CA LEU A 460 25.66 -15.42 1.56
C LEU A 460 26.56 -16.16 2.56
N ARG A 461 27.87 -16.26 2.28
CA ARG A 461 28.84 -16.83 3.22
C ARG A 461 29.08 -15.92 4.41
N THR A 462 29.24 -14.62 4.15
CA THR A 462 29.56 -13.65 5.21
C THR A 462 28.36 -13.30 6.09
N SER A 463 27.14 -13.43 5.59
CA SER A 463 25.91 -13.21 6.37
C SER A 463 25.53 -14.38 7.28
N GLY A 464 26.15 -15.55 7.13
CA GLY A 464 25.78 -16.76 7.87
C GLY A 464 24.50 -17.46 7.37
N MET A 465 23.81 -16.92 6.36
CA MET A 465 22.54 -17.49 5.86
C MET A 465 22.68 -18.93 5.35
N LEU A 466 23.83 -19.28 4.77
CA LEU A 466 24.09 -20.66 4.33
C LEU A 466 24.09 -21.66 5.50
N GLN A 467 24.53 -21.24 6.69
CA GLN A 467 24.46 -22.08 7.89
C GLN A 467 23.01 -22.25 8.35
N VAL A 468 22.22 -21.18 8.30
CA VAL A 468 20.78 -21.23 8.61
C VAL A 468 20.06 -22.19 7.66
N TRP A 469 20.28 -22.07 6.35
CA TRP A 469 19.65 -22.94 5.35
C TRP A 469 20.11 -24.40 5.47
N ARG A 470 21.37 -24.64 5.86
CA ARG A 470 21.86 -25.98 6.20
C ARG A 470 21.07 -26.58 7.37
N LYS A 471 20.83 -25.80 8.43
CA LYS A 471 20.03 -26.24 9.58
C LYS A 471 18.61 -26.61 9.15
N TYR A 472 18.00 -25.81 8.27
CA TYR A 472 16.68 -26.13 7.70
C TYR A 472 16.70 -27.42 6.90
N LEU A 473 17.70 -27.61 6.03
CA LEU A 473 17.83 -28.80 5.21
C LEU A 473 17.99 -30.06 6.07
N LEU A 474 18.85 -30.01 7.08
CA LEU A 474 19.06 -31.11 8.02
C LEU A 474 17.77 -31.45 8.79
N TYR A 475 17.02 -30.43 9.21
CA TYR A 475 15.74 -30.60 9.89
C TYR A 475 14.70 -31.31 9.03
N PHE A 476 14.40 -30.72 7.88
CA PHE A 476 13.35 -31.23 7.00
C PHE A 476 13.76 -32.58 6.38
N GLY A 477 15.04 -32.77 6.05
CA GLY A 477 15.59 -34.02 5.53
C GLY A 477 15.54 -35.15 6.54
N SER A 478 15.92 -34.90 7.80
CA SER A 478 15.91 -35.91 8.87
C SER A 478 14.49 -36.26 9.32
N SER A 479 13.55 -35.32 9.20
CA SER A 479 12.14 -35.57 9.49
C SER A 479 11.54 -36.68 8.63
N ARG A 480 12.08 -36.95 7.45
CA ARG A 480 11.65 -38.07 6.60
C ARG A 480 11.92 -39.44 7.23
N LEU A 481 12.97 -39.53 8.06
CA LEU A 481 13.37 -40.74 8.79
C LEU A 481 12.65 -40.87 10.13
N LEU A 482 12.34 -39.72 10.77
CA LEU A 482 11.75 -39.66 12.11
C LEU A 482 10.22 -39.69 12.11
N LEU A 483 9.57 -39.15 11.08
CA LEU A 483 8.12 -39.11 10.99
C LEU A 483 7.57 -40.41 10.39
N SER A 484 6.48 -40.91 10.99
CA SER A 484 5.73 -42.04 10.44
C SER A 484 5.34 -41.79 8.98
N PRO A 485 5.31 -42.81 8.10
CA PRO A 485 4.86 -42.67 6.73
C PRO A 485 3.47 -42.03 6.56
N LEU A 486 2.62 -42.16 7.58
CA LEU A 486 1.26 -41.62 7.65
C LEU A 486 1.19 -40.23 8.29
N HIS A 487 2.32 -39.66 8.71
CA HIS A 487 2.32 -38.37 9.39
C HIS A 487 1.95 -37.25 8.40
N PRO A 488 0.95 -36.39 8.71
CA PRO A 488 0.44 -35.39 7.77
C PRO A 488 1.51 -34.36 7.34
N ASN A 489 2.47 -34.05 8.22
CA ASN A 489 3.56 -33.10 7.91
C ASN A 489 4.70 -33.70 7.06
N ARG A 490 4.70 -35.01 6.78
CA ARG A 490 5.78 -35.66 6.02
C ARG A 490 5.91 -35.08 4.61
N ILE A 491 4.78 -34.83 3.94
CA ILE A 491 4.74 -34.22 2.61
C ILE A 491 5.30 -32.79 2.67
N LYS A 492 4.85 -31.98 3.64
CA LYS A 492 5.32 -30.60 3.81
C LYS A 492 6.83 -30.52 4.02
N HIS A 493 7.38 -31.37 4.89
CA HIS A 493 8.83 -31.40 5.16
C HIS A 493 9.62 -31.85 3.92
N HIS A 494 9.07 -32.79 3.13
CA HIS A 494 9.68 -33.18 1.86
C HIS A 494 9.75 -32.00 0.88
N GLU A 495 8.66 -31.26 0.74
CA GLU A 495 8.59 -30.07 -0.13
C GLU A 495 9.52 -28.96 0.34
N CYS A 496 9.63 -28.71 1.65
CA CYS A 496 10.63 -27.78 2.20
C CYS A 496 12.06 -28.21 1.83
N THR A 497 12.38 -29.50 1.93
CA THR A 497 13.70 -30.04 1.55
C THR A 497 13.97 -29.81 0.06
N LEU A 498 13.02 -30.16 -0.81
CA LEU A 498 13.16 -29.96 -2.26
C LEU A 498 13.32 -28.48 -2.60
N THR A 499 12.55 -27.61 -1.97
CA THR A 499 12.60 -26.15 -2.17
C THR A 499 13.98 -25.60 -1.82
N ILE A 500 14.54 -25.97 -0.67
CA ILE A 500 15.88 -25.51 -0.25
C ILE A 500 16.95 -25.99 -1.23
N VAL A 501 16.91 -27.27 -1.61
CA VAL A 501 17.88 -27.86 -2.53
C VAL A 501 17.82 -27.15 -3.88
N TYR A 502 16.63 -26.99 -4.45
CA TYR A 502 16.43 -26.34 -5.74
C TYR A 502 16.85 -24.87 -5.71
N PHE A 503 16.44 -24.12 -4.68
CA PHE A 503 16.86 -22.73 -4.51
C PHE A 503 18.39 -22.60 -4.45
N CYS A 504 19.06 -23.44 -3.66
CA CYS A 504 20.52 -23.44 -3.56
C CYS A 504 21.21 -23.80 -4.88
N GLN A 505 20.64 -24.73 -5.66
CA GLN A 505 21.19 -25.13 -6.97
C GLN A 505 21.19 -23.97 -7.96
N GLU A 506 20.10 -23.23 -8.02
CA GLU A 506 19.91 -22.15 -8.99
C GLU A 506 20.63 -20.86 -8.57
N VAL A 507 20.55 -20.50 -7.29
CA VAL A 507 21.08 -19.22 -6.76
C VAL A 507 22.58 -19.28 -6.49
N VAL A 508 23.10 -20.41 -5.98
CA VAL A 508 24.50 -20.55 -5.57
C VAL A 508 25.25 -21.36 -6.60
N ASP A 509 25.07 -22.69 -6.60
CA ASP A 509 25.65 -23.61 -7.57
C ASP A 509 25.19 -25.06 -7.27
N LYS A 510 25.28 -25.94 -8.27
CA LYS A 510 25.06 -27.38 -8.10
C LYS A 510 26.05 -28.02 -7.13
N GLN A 511 27.30 -27.55 -7.13
CA GLN A 511 28.32 -28.04 -6.18
C GLN A 511 27.90 -27.79 -4.74
N TRP A 512 27.38 -26.59 -4.45
CA TRP A 512 26.97 -26.20 -3.10
C TRP A 512 25.73 -26.94 -2.63
N ALA A 513 24.76 -27.16 -3.51
CA ALA A 513 23.62 -28.02 -3.19
C ALA A 513 24.07 -29.45 -2.88
N GLY A 514 25.10 -29.95 -3.57
CA GLY A 514 25.75 -31.22 -3.26
C GLY A 514 26.42 -31.22 -1.88
N GLU A 515 27.19 -30.18 -1.55
CA GLU A 515 27.84 -30.00 -0.24
C GLU A 515 26.84 -29.89 0.91
N LEU A 516 25.76 -29.10 0.72
CA LEU A 516 24.65 -28.98 1.67
C LEU A 516 23.91 -30.31 1.85
N SER A 517 23.66 -31.05 0.77
CA SER A 517 22.97 -32.35 0.82
C SER A 517 23.84 -33.46 1.41
N ALA A 518 25.16 -33.36 1.26
CA ALA A 518 26.14 -34.29 1.82
C ALA A 518 26.53 -33.94 3.27
N ALA A 519 26.14 -32.76 3.74
CA ALA A 519 26.50 -32.30 5.07
C ALA A 519 25.89 -33.22 6.14
N GLN A 520 26.74 -33.83 6.96
CA GLN A 520 26.30 -34.53 8.15
C GLN A 520 26.10 -33.54 9.31
N PRO A 521 25.20 -33.83 10.25
CA PRO A 521 25.07 -33.03 11.47
C PRO A 521 26.38 -33.09 12.26
N LEU A 522 26.96 -31.93 12.61
CA LEU A 522 28.27 -31.84 13.30
C LEU A 522 28.26 -32.34 14.75
N GLY A 523 27.08 -32.62 15.30
CA GLY A 523 26.91 -33.11 16.66
C GLY A 523 25.44 -33.09 17.08
N MET A 524 25.14 -33.79 18.17
CA MET A 524 23.81 -33.76 18.78
C MET A 524 23.76 -32.72 19.90
N CYS A 525 22.72 -31.88 19.93
CA CYS A 525 22.52 -30.92 21.02
C CYS A 525 22.32 -31.67 22.34
N GLY A 526 23.07 -31.28 23.37
CA GLY A 526 22.98 -31.87 24.70
C GLY A 526 21.69 -31.56 25.44
N ASN A 527 20.97 -30.50 25.04
CA ASN A 527 19.63 -30.26 25.55
C ASN A 527 18.68 -31.33 24.98
N LEU A 528 18.28 -32.29 25.82
CA LEU A 528 17.37 -33.39 25.46
C LEU A 528 15.96 -32.92 25.06
N ARG A 529 15.59 -31.70 25.42
CA ARG A 529 14.35 -31.05 25.00
C ARG A 529 14.57 -30.14 23.80
N CYS A 530 15.77 -30.10 23.24
CA CYS A 530 16.01 -29.48 21.96
C CYS A 530 15.29 -30.33 20.90
N PRO A 531 14.23 -29.82 20.31
CA PRO A 531 13.54 -30.49 19.23
C PRO A 531 14.23 -30.25 17.87
N PHE A 532 15.34 -29.49 17.85
CA PHE A 532 16.32 -29.55 16.77
C PHE A 532 17.72 -29.93 17.30
N PRO A 533 17.93 -31.19 17.68
CA PRO A 533 19.15 -31.58 18.36
C PRO A 533 20.30 -31.80 17.39
N PHE A 534 20.30 -31.22 16.19
CA PHE A 534 21.35 -31.45 15.19
C PHE A 534 22.21 -30.20 15.01
N ASP A 535 23.45 -30.40 14.55
CA ASP A 535 24.41 -29.32 14.26
C ASP A 535 24.75 -28.47 15.50
N ALA A 536 25.05 -29.17 16.60
CA ALA A 536 25.43 -28.53 17.84
C ALA A 536 26.86 -27.95 17.77
N GLU A 537 26.95 -26.63 17.62
CA GLU A 537 28.21 -25.90 17.40
C GLU A 537 28.75 -25.22 18.68
N PHE A 538 27.90 -24.98 19.68
CA PHE A 538 28.27 -24.27 20.91
C PHE A 538 28.68 -25.23 22.01
N MET A 539 29.97 -25.27 22.36
CA MET A 539 30.41 -26.06 23.50
C MET A 539 30.25 -25.28 24.80
N SER A 540 29.57 -25.86 25.79
CA SER A 540 29.62 -25.34 27.15
C SER A 540 31.05 -25.41 27.68
N ARG A 541 31.55 -24.29 28.21
CA ARG A 541 32.90 -24.20 28.82
C ARG A 541 33.08 -25.15 30.00
N GLU A 542 31.99 -25.52 30.68
CA GLU A 542 32.04 -26.29 31.93
C GLU A 542 31.84 -27.80 31.71
N HIS A 543 31.07 -28.22 30.69
CA HIS A 543 30.58 -29.60 30.59
C HIS A 543 30.96 -30.30 29.27
N SER A 544 31.74 -29.65 28.39
CA SER A 544 32.09 -30.15 27.03
C SER A 544 30.90 -30.65 26.21
N THR A 545 29.68 -30.26 26.60
CA THR A 545 28.44 -30.68 25.98
C THR A 545 28.13 -29.68 24.86
N PRO A 546 27.93 -30.14 23.62
CA PRO A 546 27.64 -29.27 22.51
C PRO A 546 26.14 -28.91 22.50
N TYR A 547 25.82 -27.65 22.25
CA TYR A 547 24.47 -27.12 22.13
C TYR A 547 24.29 -26.45 20.77
N CYS A 548 23.08 -26.49 20.21
CA CYS A 548 22.80 -25.83 18.94
C CYS A 548 22.55 -24.31 19.06
N SER A 549 22.33 -23.80 20.28
CA SER A 549 22.19 -22.37 20.57
C SER A 549 22.48 -22.04 22.04
N THR A 550 22.70 -20.75 22.32
CA THR A 550 22.88 -20.23 23.70
C THR A 550 21.62 -20.46 24.55
N ARG A 551 20.43 -20.37 23.96
CA ARG A 551 19.15 -20.73 24.59
C ARG A 551 19.11 -22.19 25.03
N CYS A 552 19.55 -23.13 24.18
CA CYS A 552 19.58 -24.55 24.54
C CYS A 552 20.54 -24.82 25.69
N GLN A 553 21.70 -24.16 25.69
CA GLN A 553 22.64 -24.21 26.81
C GLN A 553 22.03 -23.64 28.10
N GLY A 554 21.33 -22.51 28.03
CA GLY A 554 20.68 -21.87 29.18
C GLY A 554 19.48 -22.63 29.74
N LEU A 555 18.73 -23.34 28.90
CA LEU A 555 17.62 -24.20 29.34
C LEU A 555 18.13 -25.47 30.02
N ASP A 556 19.21 -26.06 29.50
CA ASP A 556 19.83 -27.24 30.09
C ASP A 556 20.50 -26.91 31.44
N SER A 557 21.19 -25.77 31.54
CA SER A 557 21.83 -25.32 32.79
C SER A 557 20.83 -25.06 33.92
N LYS A 558 19.64 -24.51 33.62
CA LYS A 558 18.53 -24.35 34.59
C LYS A 558 17.99 -25.69 35.12
N LEU A 559 18.10 -26.76 34.34
CA LEU A 559 17.70 -28.11 34.73
C LEU A 559 18.76 -28.80 35.58
N VAL A 560 20.04 -28.61 35.24
CA VAL A 560 21.18 -29.12 36.03
C VAL A 560 21.23 -28.44 37.40
N SER A 561 20.97 -27.13 37.49
CA SER A 561 20.91 -26.42 38.79
C SER A 561 19.73 -26.85 39.67
N ASN A 562 18.57 -27.15 39.06
CA ASN A 562 17.41 -27.68 39.78
C ASN A 562 17.61 -29.13 40.25
N LYS A 563 18.40 -29.94 39.55
CA LYS A 563 18.82 -31.27 40.03
C LYS A 563 19.82 -31.16 41.19
N ALA A 564 20.77 -30.24 41.13
CA ALA A 564 21.73 -30.01 42.21
C ALA A 564 21.07 -29.47 43.51
N THR A 565 19.89 -28.85 43.41
CA THR A 565 19.09 -28.45 44.59
C THR A 565 18.07 -29.51 45.04
N SER A 566 17.84 -30.57 44.26
CA SER A 566 16.92 -31.66 44.59
C SER A 566 17.61 -32.91 45.18
N GLU A 567 18.94 -32.95 45.27
CA GLU A 567 19.68 -34.05 45.92
C GLU A 567 19.70 -33.98 47.46
N LEU A 568 18.81 -33.19 48.09
CA LEU A 568 18.63 -33.18 49.54
C LEU A 568 17.27 -33.69 50.04
N PHE A 569 16.43 -34.29 49.19
CA PHE A 569 15.21 -34.95 49.66
C PHE A 569 15.02 -36.34 49.06
N ASP A 570 14.54 -37.20 49.95
CA ASP A 570 14.81 -38.62 50.05
C ASP A 570 14.08 -39.50 49.02
N THR A 571 14.65 -40.69 48.91
CA THR A 571 14.22 -41.87 48.17
C THR A 571 12.76 -42.28 48.46
N THR A 572 11.98 -42.53 47.40
CA THR A 572 10.97 -43.62 47.19
C THR A 572 9.80 -43.16 46.28
N SER A 573 9.79 -43.57 45.01
CA SER A 573 8.59 -44.02 44.26
C SER A 573 8.93 -44.27 42.77
N PRO A 574 8.48 -45.38 42.17
CA PRO A 574 8.72 -45.69 40.76
C PRO A 574 7.62 -45.12 39.85
N ARG A 575 8.02 -44.73 38.63
CA ARG A 575 7.18 -44.35 37.47
C ARG A 575 6.39 -43.04 37.58
N SER A 576 7.06 -41.94 37.21
CA SER A 576 6.44 -40.93 36.37
C SER A 576 7.03 -41.05 34.95
N GLN A 577 6.37 -41.83 34.09
CA GLN A 577 6.43 -41.55 32.66
C GLN A 577 5.76 -40.18 32.49
N ALA A 578 6.55 -39.12 32.62
CA ALA A 578 6.18 -37.83 32.06
C ALA A 578 6.11 -38.07 30.56
N SER A 579 4.89 -38.14 30.05
CA SER A 579 4.58 -38.15 28.64
C SER A 579 5.51 -37.15 27.95
N LEU A 580 6.38 -37.65 27.07
CA LEU A 580 7.02 -36.85 26.03
C LEU A 580 5.89 -36.25 25.21
N LEU A 581 5.31 -35.15 25.70
CA LEU A 581 4.55 -34.24 24.87
C LEU A 581 5.60 -33.75 23.88
N LEU A 582 5.67 -34.40 22.71
CA LEU A 582 6.36 -33.88 21.55
C LEU A 582 5.83 -32.46 21.40
N VAL A 583 6.68 -31.49 21.71
CA VAL A 583 6.46 -30.12 21.28
C VAL A 583 6.17 -30.22 19.80
N ASP A 584 5.03 -29.69 19.36
CA ASP A 584 4.68 -29.68 17.95
C ASP A 584 5.89 -29.10 17.20
N PRO A 585 6.60 -29.90 16.39
CA PRO A 585 7.81 -29.45 15.71
C PRO A 585 7.51 -28.24 14.81
N PHE A 586 6.25 -28.07 14.41
CA PHE A 586 5.73 -26.91 13.74
C PHE A 586 5.76 -25.65 14.63
N ASN A 587 5.12 -25.70 15.81
CA ASN A 587 5.13 -24.58 16.76
C ASN A 587 6.54 -24.29 17.25
N TYR A 588 7.39 -25.29 17.44
CA TYR A 588 8.79 -25.05 17.80
C TYR A 588 9.58 -24.33 16.70
N VAL A 589 9.47 -24.77 15.45
CA VAL A 589 10.09 -24.09 14.29
C VAL A 589 9.60 -22.64 14.22
N LEU A 590 8.30 -22.42 14.48
CA LEU A 590 7.71 -21.10 14.55
C LEU A 590 8.13 -20.28 15.79
N ASP A 591 8.46 -20.89 16.92
CA ASP A 591 8.76 -20.22 18.21
C ASP A 591 10.27 -20.07 18.51
N THR A 592 11.13 -20.78 17.78
CA THR A 592 12.58 -20.83 18.08
C THR A 592 13.49 -20.43 16.94
N MET A 593 12.99 -20.39 15.70
CA MET A 593 13.70 -19.75 14.58
C MET A 593 13.55 -18.21 14.58
N TRP A 594 12.97 -17.61 15.63
CA TRP A 594 12.52 -16.20 15.64
C TRP A 594 13.07 -15.30 16.74
N VAL A 595 13.92 -15.77 17.66
CA VAL A 595 14.43 -14.89 18.73
C VAL A 595 15.91 -15.13 18.95
N GLU A 596 16.73 -14.61 18.04
CA GLU A 596 18.07 -14.10 18.34
C GLU A 596 18.33 -12.89 17.43
N ASP A 597 17.62 -11.78 17.71
CA ASP A 597 18.20 -10.43 17.63
C ASP A 597 17.42 -9.51 18.58
N ASP A 598 18.13 -9.02 19.61
CA ASP A 598 17.60 -8.03 20.56
C ASP A 598 17.38 -6.71 19.82
N GLY A 599 16.12 -6.39 19.48
CA GLY A 599 15.78 -5.08 18.95
C GLY A 599 14.36 -4.94 18.39
N LEU A 600 13.42 -4.64 19.28
CA LEU A 600 12.07 -4.10 19.03
C LEU A 600 10.95 -5.06 18.55
N PHE A 601 9.78 -4.84 19.18
CA PHE A 601 8.43 -5.38 18.94
C PHE A 601 8.10 -6.77 19.52
N PHE A 602 7.81 -6.77 20.83
CA PHE A 602 6.76 -7.63 21.40
C PHE A 602 5.53 -6.76 21.70
N ILE A 603 4.46 -6.91 20.91
CA ILE A 603 3.11 -6.57 21.36
C ILE A 603 2.52 -7.83 21.98
N ARG A 604 2.46 -7.85 23.32
CA ARG A 604 1.58 -8.78 24.05
C ARG A 604 0.14 -8.40 23.71
N SER A 605 -0.64 -9.32 23.17
CA SER A 605 -2.10 -9.21 23.23
C SER A 605 -2.48 -9.37 24.70
N GLU A 606 -2.78 -8.26 25.37
CA GLU A 606 -3.54 -8.33 26.61
C GLU A 606 -4.96 -8.83 26.27
N GLU A 607 -5.35 -9.91 26.93
CA GLU A 607 -6.71 -10.40 26.97
C GLU A 607 -7.62 -9.28 27.49
N SER A 608 -8.57 -8.85 26.66
CA SER A 608 -9.63 -7.92 27.06
C SER A 608 -10.61 -8.64 28.00
N PRO A 609 -10.80 -8.19 29.26
CA PRO A 609 -11.83 -8.69 30.14
C PRO A 609 -13.07 -7.79 30.02
N LEU A 610 -13.81 -7.89 28.90
CA LEU A 610 -15.09 -7.19 28.74
C LEU A 610 -16.21 -8.07 28.16
N ALA A 611 -16.10 -9.38 28.35
CA ALA A 611 -17.22 -10.30 28.21
C ALA A 611 -17.76 -10.67 29.60
N GLN A 612 -18.31 -9.69 30.33
CA GLN A 612 -19.33 -9.87 31.36
C GLN A 612 -19.77 -8.50 31.92
N ILE A 613 -21.08 -8.22 31.75
CA ILE A 613 -21.92 -7.21 32.42
C ILE A 613 -22.21 -5.91 31.62
N VAL A 614 -23.51 -5.74 31.38
CA VAL A 614 -24.32 -4.68 30.70
C VAL A 614 -24.52 -4.84 29.20
#